data_AF-A0A7T1L9Q2-F1
#
_entry.id   AF-A0A7T1L9Q2-F1
#
_cell.length_a   1.000
_cell.length_b   1.000
_cell.length_c   1.000
_cell.angle_alpha   90.00
_cell.angle_beta   90.00
_cell.angle_gamma   90.00
#
_symmetry.space_group_name_H-M   'P 1'
#
loop_
_entity.id
_entity.type
_entity.pdbx_description
1 polymer ?
#
loop_
_entity_poly.entity_id
_entity_poly.type
_entity_poly.pdbx_seq_one_letter_code
_entity_poly.pdbx_strand_id
1 'polypeptide(L)' 'MKEIIEKHFENMVDEILLSSETYEEAISSLKKISVLGIHQPGGLIKSLEIAIKRRACQQKTPKHKD' A
#
# COMPACT_ATOMS: atom_id res chain seq x y z
N MET A 1 -11.43 4.65 17.19
CA MET A 1 -11.90 3.99 15.94
C MET A 1 -11.11 4.48 14.73
N LYS A 2 -11.07 5.78 14.44
CA LYS A 2 -10.33 6.33 13.28
C LYS A 2 -8.84 5.95 13.25
N GLU A 3 -8.11 6.15 14.34
CA GLU A 3 -6.67 5.81 14.42
C GLU A 3 -6.38 4.31 14.27
N ILE A 4 -7.28 3.44 14.77
CA ILE A 4 -7.13 1.98 14.66
C ILE A 4 -7.24 1.55 13.20
N ILE A 5 -8.17 2.17 12.47
CA ILE A 5 -8.39 1.94 11.05
C ILE A 5 -7.21 2.48 10.23
N GLU A 6 -6.75 3.68 10.52
CA GLU A 6 -5.59 4.30 9.85
C GLU A 6 -4.32 3.45 10.03
N LYS A 7 -4.04 2.99 11.25
CA LYS A 7 -2.88 2.13 11.54
C LYS A 7 -2.98 0.76 10.86
N HIS A 8 -4.17 0.18 10.79
CA HIS A 8 -4.37 -1.07 10.07
C HIS A 8 -4.05 -0.93 8.58
N PHE A 9 -4.47 0.16 7.95
CA PHE A 9 -4.14 0.43 6.54
C PHE A 9 -2.66 0.72 6.31
N GLU A 10 -2.01 1.46 7.20
CA GLU A 10 -0.57 1.70 7.11
C GLU A 10 0.24 0.41 7.20
N ASN A 11 -0.12 -0.47 8.15
CA ASN A 11 0.52 -1.78 8.30
C ASN A 11 0.31 -2.64 7.04
N MET A 12 -0.88 -2.62 6.45
CA MET A 12 -1.15 -3.38 5.22
C MET A 12 -0.32 -2.89 4.04
N VAL A 13 -0.14 -1.56 3.90
CA VAL A 13 0.73 -0.98 2.86
C VAL A 13 2.19 -1.42 3.07
N ASP A 14 2.65 -1.46 4.32
CA ASP A 14 4.01 -1.90 4.64
C ASP A 14 4.22 -3.39 4.39
N GLU A 15 3.27 -4.24 4.79
CA GLU A 15 3.36 -5.68 4.53
C GLU A 15 3.39 -5.97 3.02
N ILE A 16 2.55 -5.30 2.23
CA ILE A 16 2.54 -5.45 0.76
C ILE A 16 3.88 -5.01 0.16
N LEU A 17 4.48 -3.91 0.66
CA LEU A 17 5.78 -3.44 0.19
C LEU A 17 6.92 -4.37 0.62
N LEU A 18 6.87 -4.94 1.82
CA LEU A 18 7.85 -5.90 2.33
C LEU A 18 7.78 -7.25 1.61
N SER A 19 6.59 -7.67 1.20
CA SER A 19 6.36 -8.95 0.53
C SER A 19 6.55 -8.90 -0.98
N SER A 20 6.86 -7.73 -1.56
CA SER A 20 6.95 -7.54 -3.01
C SER A 20 8.36 -7.06 -3.39
N GLU A 21 8.96 -7.70 -4.38
CA GLU A 21 10.29 -7.30 -4.87
C GLU A 21 10.18 -6.08 -5.79
N THR A 22 9.04 -5.96 -6.48
CA THR A 22 8.77 -4.85 -7.41
C THR A 22 7.48 -4.11 -7.09
N TYR A 23 7.40 -2.87 -7.57
CA TYR A 23 6.17 -2.07 -7.51
C TYR A 23 5.00 -2.76 -8.23
N GLU A 24 5.25 -3.39 -9.37
CA GLU A 24 4.22 -4.10 -10.14
C GLU A 24 3.66 -5.30 -9.36
N GLU A 25 4.49 -6.02 -8.61
CA GLU A 25 4.03 -7.09 -7.71
C GLU A 25 3.19 -6.56 -6.55
N ALA A 26 3.57 -5.43 -5.95
CA ALA A 26 2.80 -4.80 -4.88
C ALA A 26 1.40 -4.41 -5.36
N ILE A 27 1.29 -3.83 -6.57
CA ILE A 27 0.01 -3.48 -7.17
C ILE A 27 -0.78 -4.73 -7.59
N SER A 28 -0.12 -5.76 -8.09
CA SER A 28 -0.76 -7.05 -8.43
C SER A 28 -1.36 -7.71 -7.19
N SER A 29 -0.63 -7.73 -6.07
CA SER A 29 -1.11 -8.24 -4.77
C SER A 29 -2.31 -7.45 -4.25
N LEU A 30 -2.28 -6.11 -4.35
CA LEU A 30 -3.42 -5.25 -3.99
C LEU A 30 -4.66 -5.56 -4.84
N LYS A 31 -4.50 -5.77 -6.15
CA LYS A 31 -5.59 -6.14 -7.06
C LYS A 31 -6.16 -7.52 -6.75
N LYS A 32 -5.32 -8.50 -6.37
CA LYS A 32 -5.77 -9.84 -5.94
C LYS A 32 -6.65 -9.76 -4.69
N ILE A 33 -6.28 -8.92 -3.72
CA ILE A 33 -7.09 -8.67 -2.51
C ILE A 33 -8.47 -8.08 -2.88
N SER A 34 -8.52 -7.17 -3.86
CA SER A 34 -9.77 -6.60 -4.38
C SER A 34 -10.67 -7.63 -5.08
N VAL A 35 -10.09 -8.68 -5.68
CA VAL A 35 -10.83 -9.72 -6.44
C VAL A 35 -11.38 -10.81 -5.51
N LEU A 36 -10.75 -11.04 -4.36
CA LEU A 36 -11.11 -12.09 -3.38
C LEU A 36 -12.39 -11.79 -2.55
N GLY A 37 -13.22 -10.84 -2.97
CA GLY A 37 -14.60 -10.73 -2.48
C GLY A 37 -14.83 -9.81 -1.28
N ILE A 38 -13.83 -9.04 -0.85
CA ILE A 38 -14.12 -7.87 -0.02
C ILE A 38 -14.63 -6.81 -1.00
N HIS A 39 -15.91 -6.46 -0.92
CA HIS A 39 -16.52 -5.34 -1.64
C HIS A 39 -15.88 -4.04 -1.12
N GLN A 40 -14.60 -3.82 -1.42
CA GLN A 40 -13.89 -2.61 -1.08
C GLN A 40 -14.40 -1.55 -2.05
N PRO A 41 -14.88 -0.39 -1.54
CA PRO A 41 -15.26 0.71 -2.40
C PRO A 41 -14.08 1.01 -3.32
N GLY A 42 -14.28 1.16 -4.62
CA GLY A 42 -13.17 1.40 -5.57
C GLY A 42 -12.29 2.61 -5.21
N GLY A 43 -12.78 3.53 -4.36
CA GLY A 43 -11.98 4.60 -3.76
C GLY A 43 -10.87 4.10 -2.81
N LEU A 44 -11.12 3.03 -2.04
CA LEU A 44 -10.17 2.48 -1.08
C LEU A 44 -8.94 1.86 -1.77
N ILE A 45 -9.18 1.07 -2.83
CA ILE A 45 -8.09 0.49 -3.64
C ILE A 45 -7.22 1.59 -4.25
N LYS A 46 -7.85 2.64 -4.79
CA LYS A 46 -7.11 3.79 -5.33
C LYS A 46 -6.31 4.53 -4.25
N SER A 47 -6.88 4.71 -3.05
CA SER A 47 -6.16 5.31 -1.93
C SER A 47 -4.93 4.49 -1.50
N LEU A 48 -5.05 3.16 -1.50
CA LEU A 48 -3.95 2.25 -1.19
C LEU A 48 -2.87 2.25 -2.27
N GLU A 49 -3.25 2.27 -3.54
CA GLU A 49 -2.32 2.38 -4.66
C GLU A 49 -1.50 3.68 -4.58
N ILE A 50 -2.13 4.81 -4.25
CA ILE A 50 -1.44 6.09 -4.03
C ILE A 50 -0.48 6.01 -2.82
N ALA A 51 -0.89 5.35 -1.73
CA ALA A 51 -0.06 5.20 -0.54
C ALA A 51 1.18 4.34 -0.81
N ILE A 52 1.02 3.21 -1.49
CA ILE A 52 2.11 2.32 -1.94
C ILE A 52 3.08 3.11 -2.83
N LYS A 53 2.55 3.84 -3.82
CA LYS A 53 3.38 4.66 -4.73
C LYS A 53 4.18 5.72 -3.96
N ARG A 54 3.56 6.43 -3.02
CA ARG A 54 4.25 7.44 -2.20
C ARG A 54 5.37 6.82 -1.36
N ARG A 55 5.12 5.71 -0.68
CA ARG A 55 6.14 5.02 0.13
C ARG A 55 7.26 4.45 -0.73
N ALA A 56 6.95 3.81 -1.86
CA ALA A 56 7.96 3.30 -2.79
C ALA A 56 8.85 4.42 -3.34
N CYS A 57 8.27 5.59 -3.66
CA CYS A 57 9.05 6.77 -4.04
C CYS A 57 9.92 7.29 -2.89
N GLN A 58 9.41 7.35 -1.66
CA GLN A 58 10.17 7.76 -0.47
C GLN A 58 11.30 6.81 -0.10
N GLN A 59 11.17 5.50 -0.37
CA GLN A 59 12.28 4.55 -0.19
C GLN A 59 13.39 4.76 -1.23
N LYS A 60 13.03 5.17 -2.45
CA LYS A 60 13.99 5.41 -3.55
C LYS A 60 14.73 6.74 -3.43
N THR A 61 14.16 7.74 -2.77
CA THR A 61 14.91 8.91 -2.34
C THR A 61 15.61 8.54 -1.03
N PRO A 62 16.92 8.24 -1.02
CA PRO A 62 17.64 8.26 0.25
C PRO A 62 17.41 9.66 0.78
N LYS A 63 16.74 9.77 1.94
CA LYS A 63 16.79 11.01 2.72
C LYS A 63 18.26 11.37 2.74
N HIS A 64 18.61 12.50 2.11
CA HIS A 64 19.92 13.10 2.23
C HIS A 64 20.14 13.16 3.75
N LYS A 65 21.02 12.28 4.23
CA LYS A 65 21.51 12.36 5.60
C LYS A 65 22.51 13.51 5.53
N ASP A 66 22.05 14.72 5.82
CA ASP A 66 22.92 15.70 6.44
C ASP A 66 23.40 15.17 7.80
#